data_AF-A0A968LNE0-F1
#
_entry.id   AF-A0A968LNE0-F1
#
_cell.length_a   1.000
_cell.length_b   1.000
_cell.length_c   1.000
_cell.angle_alpha   90.00
_cell.angle_beta   90.00
_cell.angle_gamma   90.00
#
_symmetry.space_group_name_H-M   'P 1'
#
loop_
_entity.id
_entity.type
_entity.pdbx_description
1 polymer ?
#
loop_
_entity_poly.entity_id
_entity_poly.type
_entity_poly.pdbx_seq_one_letter_code
_entity_poly.pdbx_strand_id
1 'polypeptide(L)'
;MSTLLYLLIAALAAIGLIQTVRTQARGRRYLESSPEEQPLQISHLSSRLQALVRDTRALRLSLEGPLRELREGTGPALLNDYDELQRHLDAAARELGEWLQEVDRLPLPDAEYVHDVGAEPERIRSVFETEGWAFERRRQPGQRPLQDRLQALVDELRSFEERLQTPPNPYR
;
A
#
# COMPACT_ATOMS: atom_id res chain seq x y z
N MET A 1 -25.35 -20.42 38.88
CA MET A 1 -24.86 -19.20 38.19
C MET A 1 -23.56 -19.42 37.40
N SER A 2 -23.22 -20.66 37.00
CA SER A 2 -21.93 -20.93 36.35
C SER A 2 -22.06 -21.27 34.85
N THR A 3 -23.18 -21.84 34.41
CA THR A 3 -23.38 -22.31 33.01
C THR A 3 -23.56 -21.17 32.00
N LEU A 4 -24.20 -20.06 32.40
CA LEU A 4 -24.36 -18.87 31.56
C LEU A 4 -23.02 -18.16 31.26
N LEU A 5 -22.07 -18.22 32.20
CA LEU A 5 -20.76 -17.61 32.04
C LEU A 5 -19.90 -18.38 31.03
N TYR A 6 -20.00 -19.72 31.03
CA TYR A 6 -19.32 -20.57 30.05
C TYR A 6 -19.86 -20.40 28.62
N LEU A 7 -21.18 -20.21 28.45
CA LEU A 7 -21.77 -19.95 27.13
C LEU A 7 -21.34 -18.58 26.58
N LEU A 8 -21.20 -17.58 27.44
CA LEU A 8 -20.77 -16.24 27.04
C LEU A 8 -19.29 -16.21 26.64
N ILE A 9 -18.43 -16.97 27.33
CA ILE A 9 -17.02 -17.17 26.97
C ILE A 9 -16.89 -17.97 25.66
N ALA A 10 -17.68 -19.02 25.48
CA ALA A 10 -17.67 -19.81 24.25
C ALA A 10 -18.15 -18.99 23.02
N ALA A 11 -19.14 -18.12 23.19
CA ALA A 11 -19.60 -17.21 22.14
C ALA A 11 -18.51 -16.18 21.77
N LEU A 12 -17.80 -15.63 22.75
CA LEU A 12 -16.65 -14.74 22.52
C LEU A 12 -15.49 -15.44 21.79
N ALA A 13 -15.22 -16.71 22.12
CA ALA A 13 -14.21 -17.51 21.43
C ALA A 13 -14.61 -17.86 19.98
N ALA A 14 -15.90 -18.13 19.73
CA ALA A 14 -16.42 -18.38 18.39
C ALA A 14 -16.38 -17.13 17.49
N ILE A 15 -16.62 -15.94 18.05
CA ILE A 15 -16.51 -14.66 17.33
C ILE A 15 -15.04 -14.39 16.94
N GLY A 16 -14.09 -14.69 17.83
CA GLY A 16 -12.65 -14.58 17.54
C GLY A 16 -12.19 -15.50 16.41
N LEU A 17 -12.68 -16.75 16.37
CA LEU A 17 -12.35 -17.70 15.31
C LEU A 17 -12.91 -17.30 13.94
N ILE A 18 -14.11 -16.71 13.88
CA ILE A 18 -14.73 -16.27 12.62
C ILE A 18 -13.97 -15.08 12.01
N GLN A 19 -13.39 -14.20 12.83
CA GLN A 19 -12.52 -13.13 12.32
C GLN A 19 -11.21 -13.69 11.73
N THR A 20 -10.57 -14.64 12.39
CA THR A 20 -9.29 -15.22 11.94
C THR A 20 -9.41 -16.04 10.64
N VAL A 21 -10.53 -16.74 10.45
CA VAL A 21 -10.78 -17.52 9.22
C VAL A 21 -11.01 -16.60 8.00
N ARG A 22 -11.59 -15.41 8.21
CA ARG A 22 -11.72 -14.39 7.14
C ARG A 22 -10.37 -13.79 6.74
N THR A 23 -9.44 -13.62 7.68
CA THR A 23 -8.08 -13.14 7.39
C THR A 23 -7.26 -14.19 6.62
N GLN A 24 -7.42 -15.48 6.94
CA GLN A 24 -6.72 -16.56 6.23
C GLN A 24 -7.25 -16.80 4.80
N ALA A 25 -8.54 -16.61 4.55
CA ALA A 25 -9.11 -16.76 3.21
C ALA A 25 -8.61 -15.66 2.23
N ARG A 26 -8.33 -14.45 2.73
CA ARG A 26 -7.70 -13.38 1.94
C ARG A 26 -6.23 -13.68 1.65
N GLY A 27 -5.47 -14.15 2.63
CA GLY A 27 -4.04 -14.49 2.47
C GLY A 27 -3.75 -15.51 1.37
N ARG A 28 -4.64 -16.49 1.14
CA ARG A 28 -4.47 -17.48 0.05
C ARG A 28 -4.58 -16.87 -1.36
N ARG A 29 -5.47 -15.90 -1.60
CA ARG A 29 -5.58 -15.24 -2.92
C ARG A 29 -4.41 -14.33 -3.24
N TYR A 30 -3.76 -13.76 -2.22
CA TYR A 30 -2.54 -12.96 -2.40
C TYR A 30 -1.30 -13.82 -2.72
N LEU A 31 -1.25 -15.06 -2.22
CA LEU A 31 -0.13 -15.98 -2.48
C LEU A 31 -0.21 -16.68 -3.85
N GLU A 32 -1.41 -16.90 -4.39
CA GLU A 32 -1.58 -17.56 -5.70
C GLU A 32 -1.37 -16.62 -6.91
N SER A 33 -1.29 -15.30 -6.69
CA SER A 33 -1.20 -14.30 -7.77
C SER A 33 -0.05 -13.28 -7.59
N SER A 34 0.90 -13.58 -6.72
CA SER A 34 2.14 -12.81 -6.63
C SER A 34 3.03 -13.20 -7.81
N PRO A 35 3.35 -12.28 -8.75
CA PRO A 35 4.44 -12.51 -9.70
C PRO A 35 5.71 -12.84 -8.89
N GLU A 36 6.63 -13.62 -9.45
CA GLU A 36 7.92 -13.92 -8.83
C GLU A 36 8.66 -12.60 -8.52
N GLU A 37 8.44 -12.04 -7.33
CA GLU A 37 9.06 -10.79 -6.94
C GLU A 37 10.52 -11.05 -6.57
N GLN A 38 11.41 -10.29 -7.18
CA GLN A 38 12.83 -10.36 -6.84
C GLN A 38 13.04 -9.87 -5.40
N PRO A 39 13.99 -10.49 -4.66
CA PRO A 39 14.33 -10.06 -3.32
C PRO A 39 14.89 -8.63 -3.35
N LEU A 40 14.48 -7.80 -2.39
CA LEU A 40 14.94 -6.42 -2.25
C LEU A 40 16.47 -6.36 -2.05
N GLN A 41 17.16 -5.63 -2.92
CA GLN A 41 18.61 -5.43 -2.83
C GLN A 41 18.97 -4.22 -1.96
N ILE A 42 18.57 -4.25 -0.69
CA ILE A 42 18.63 -3.08 0.21
C ILE A 42 19.64 -3.21 1.36
N SER A 43 20.47 -4.25 1.37
CA SER A 43 21.43 -4.49 2.46
C SER A 43 22.50 -3.40 2.62
N HIS A 44 22.71 -2.61 1.57
CA HIS A 44 23.62 -1.47 1.55
C HIS A 44 23.03 -0.19 2.17
N LEU A 45 21.71 -0.16 2.40
CA LEU A 45 21.00 0.97 2.97
C LEU A 45 21.06 0.94 4.51
N SER A 46 20.90 2.12 5.13
CA SER A 46 20.65 2.22 6.58
C SER A 46 19.38 1.45 6.97
N SER A 47 19.28 1.02 8.23
CA SER A 47 18.09 0.27 8.70
C SER A 47 16.79 1.03 8.47
N ARG A 48 16.82 2.36 8.57
CA ARG A 48 15.67 3.23 8.35
C ARG A 48 15.26 3.30 6.89
N LEU A 49 16.22 3.46 5.98
CA LEU A 49 15.95 3.40 4.54
C LEU A 49 15.50 2.00 4.11
N GLN A 50 16.04 0.94 4.71
CA GLN A 50 15.54 -0.41 4.45
C GLN A 50 14.07 -0.57 4.87
N ALA A 51 13.68 -0.02 6.01
CA ALA A 51 12.27 0.00 6.43
C ALA A 51 11.42 0.78 5.42
N LEU A 52 11.87 1.98 5.04
CA LEU A 52 11.18 2.82 4.07
C LEU A 52 10.96 2.13 2.71
N VAL A 53 11.96 1.40 2.19
CA VAL A 53 11.81 0.64 0.93
C VAL A 53 10.82 -0.51 1.09
N ARG A 54 10.84 -1.22 2.24
CA ARG A 54 9.86 -2.28 2.52
C ARG A 54 8.44 -1.71 2.60
N ASP A 55 8.27 -0.57 3.24
CA ASP A 55 6.98 0.11 3.36
C ASP A 55 6.50 0.61 1.98
N THR A 56 7.42 1.13 1.16
CA THR A 56 7.13 1.53 -0.24
C THR A 56 6.63 0.33 -1.04
N ARG A 57 7.30 -0.82 -0.93
CA ARG A 57 6.88 -2.06 -1.61
C ARG A 57 5.51 -2.53 -1.11
N ALA A 58 5.29 -2.49 0.20
CA ALA A 58 4.01 -2.88 0.79
C ALA A 58 2.86 -1.99 0.27
N LEU A 59 3.07 -0.67 0.23
CA LEU A 59 2.12 0.29 -0.36
C LEU A 59 1.87 0.03 -1.84
N ARG A 60 2.93 -0.21 -2.62
CA ARG A 60 2.80 -0.55 -4.05
C ARG A 60 1.92 -1.78 -4.23
N LEU A 61 2.20 -2.85 -3.48
CA LEU A 61 1.48 -4.11 -3.58
C LEU A 61 0.03 -4.01 -3.08
N SER A 62 -0.22 -3.23 -2.03
CA SER A 62 -1.58 -3.01 -1.51
C SER A 62 -2.46 -2.27 -2.54
N LEU A 63 -1.86 -1.44 -3.41
CA LEU A 63 -2.53 -0.73 -4.49
C LEU A 63 -2.66 -1.53 -5.80
N GLU A 64 -1.74 -2.47 -6.07
CA GLU A 64 -1.76 -3.30 -7.28
C GLU A 64 -2.98 -4.23 -7.34
N GLY A 65 -3.47 -4.71 -6.19
CA GLY A 65 -4.72 -5.50 -6.10
C GLY A 65 -5.95 -4.73 -6.56
N PRO A 66 -6.30 -3.60 -5.90
CA PRO A 66 -7.37 -2.68 -6.32
C PRO A 66 -7.25 -2.24 -7.79
N LEU A 67 -6.04 -1.97 -8.26
CA LEU A 67 -5.78 -1.58 -9.64
C LEU A 67 -6.10 -2.71 -10.64
N ARG A 68 -5.79 -3.97 -10.29
CA ARG A 68 -6.15 -5.14 -11.10
C ARG A 68 -7.67 -5.35 -11.16
N GLU A 69 -8.35 -5.22 -10.01
CA GLU A 69 -9.81 -5.29 -9.95
C GLU A 69 -10.49 -4.22 -10.80
N LEU A 70 -9.94 -2.99 -10.82
CA LEU A 70 -10.44 -1.91 -11.67
C LEU A 70 -10.21 -2.18 -13.17
N ARG A 71 -9.10 -2.80 -13.55
CA ARG A 71 -8.77 -3.16 -14.94
C ARG A 71 -9.64 -4.29 -15.49
N GLU A 72 -9.90 -5.30 -14.68
CA GLU A 72 -10.68 -6.48 -15.07
C GLU A 72 -12.17 -6.18 -15.25
N GLY A 73 -12.62 -4.99 -14.83
CA GLY A 73 -13.93 -4.46 -15.17
C GLY A 73 -15.07 -5.35 -14.67
N THR A 74 -14.91 -5.99 -13.50
CA THR A 74 -15.91 -6.86 -12.89
C THR A 74 -17.22 -6.09 -12.71
N GLY A 75 -18.12 -6.25 -13.68
CA GLY A 75 -19.48 -5.69 -13.66
C GLY A 75 -20.38 -6.40 -12.66
N PRO A 76 -21.69 -6.15 -12.73
CA PRO A 76 -22.33 -5.24 -11.77
C PRO A 76 -21.87 -5.56 -10.33
N ALA A 77 -21.00 -4.71 -9.79
CA ALA A 77 -20.58 -4.78 -8.40
C ALA A 77 -21.81 -4.86 -7.49
N LEU A 78 -21.90 -5.91 -6.68
CA LEU A 78 -22.80 -5.87 -5.54
C LEU A 78 -22.38 -4.65 -4.70
N LEU A 79 -23.34 -3.95 -4.09
CA LEU A 79 -23.05 -2.78 -3.23
C LEU A 79 -21.93 -3.07 -2.20
N ASN A 80 -21.81 -4.32 -1.77
CA ASN A 80 -20.78 -4.80 -0.87
C ASN A 80 -19.34 -4.70 -1.43
N ASP A 81 -19.15 -4.89 -2.74
CA ASP A 81 -17.84 -4.79 -3.40
C ASP A 81 -17.40 -3.33 -3.55
N TYR A 82 -18.37 -2.40 -3.63
CA TYR A 82 -18.09 -0.97 -3.64
C TYR A 82 -17.48 -0.51 -2.32
N ASP A 83 -18.11 -0.89 -1.21
CA ASP A 83 -17.65 -0.53 0.14
C ASP A 83 -16.35 -1.23 0.52
N GLU A 84 -16.10 -2.43 -0.02
CA GLU A 84 -14.82 -3.12 0.18
C GLU A 84 -13.68 -2.43 -0.56
N LEU A 85 -13.85 -2.07 -1.85
CA LEU A 85 -12.83 -1.35 -2.59
C LEU A 85 -12.53 0.02 -1.97
N GLN A 86 -13.58 0.80 -1.63
CA GLN A 86 -13.37 2.12 -1.02
C GLN A 86 -12.62 2.01 0.31
N ARG A 87 -12.93 1.01 1.16
CA ARG A 87 -12.19 0.77 2.41
C ARG A 87 -10.71 0.46 2.18
N HIS A 88 -10.37 -0.31 1.15
CA HIS A 88 -8.97 -0.57 0.81
C HIS A 88 -8.26 0.71 0.33
N LEU A 89 -8.94 1.53 -0.46
CA LEU A 89 -8.42 2.81 -0.92
C LEU A 89 -8.21 3.80 0.23
N ASP A 90 -9.13 3.87 1.19
CA ASP A 90 -9.01 4.72 2.38
C ASP A 90 -7.84 4.26 3.26
N ALA A 91 -7.65 2.95 3.42
CA ALA A 91 -6.52 2.38 4.14
C ALA A 91 -5.18 2.72 3.45
N ALA A 92 -5.10 2.55 2.12
CA ALA A 92 -3.90 2.87 1.36
C ALA A 92 -3.59 4.38 1.38
N ALA A 93 -4.59 5.26 1.32
CA ALA A 93 -4.41 6.70 1.45
C ALA A 93 -3.83 7.07 2.83
N ARG A 94 -4.33 6.43 3.89
CA ARG A 94 -3.79 6.61 5.24
C ARG A 94 -2.34 6.14 5.33
N GLU A 95 -2.05 4.92 4.88
CA GLU A 95 -0.69 4.37 4.90
C GLU A 95 0.28 5.24 4.09
N LEU A 96 -0.16 5.78 2.95
CA LEU A 96 0.64 6.71 2.14
C LEU A 96 0.93 8.02 2.88
N GLY A 97 -0.06 8.55 3.61
CA GLY A 97 0.13 9.71 4.48
C GLY A 97 1.12 9.45 5.62
N GLU A 98 1.05 8.27 6.25
CA GLU A 98 2.00 7.84 7.28
C GLU A 98 3.42 7.68 6.68
N TRP A 99 3.53 7.10 5.49
CA TRP A 99 4.80 6.98 4.76
C TRP A 99 5.42 8.35 4.42
N LEU A 100 4.63 9.32 3.94
CA LEU A 100 5.11 10.68 3.68
C LEU A 100 5.63 11.35 4.95
N GLN A 101 4.97 11.14 6.10
CA GLN A 101 5.47 11.65 7.38
C GLN A 101 6.79 11.00 7.78
N GLU A 102 7.00 9.71 7.50
CA GLU A 102 8.26 9.05 7.77
C GLU A 102 9.39 9.53 6.85
N VAL A 103 9.08 9.82 5.59
CA VAL A 103 10.00 10.52 4.67
C VAL A 103 10.41 11.89 5.25
N ASP A 104 9.44 12.68 5.70
CA ASP A 104 9.68 14.01 6.28
C ASP A 104 10.52 13.98 7.57
N ARG A 105 10.59 12.81 8.22
CA ARG A 105 11.35 12.57 9.46
C ARG A 105 12.68 11.86 9.24
N LEU A 106 13.09 11.64 7.99
CA LEU A 106 14.39 11.05 7.70
C LEU A 106 15.51 11.92 8.28
N PRO A 107 16.54 11.31 8.89
CA PRO A 107 17.71 12.05 9.31
C PRO A 107 18.46 12.57 8.09
N LEU A 108 19.18 13.69 8.25
CA LEU A 108 19.86 14.36 7.13
C LEU A 108 20.69 13.42 6.24
N PRO A 109 21.50 12.47 6.76
CA PRO A 109 22.28 11.57 5.91
C PRO A 109 21.42 10.65 5.02
N ASP A 110 20.27 10.19 5.53
CA ASP A 110 19.35 9.35 4.75
C ASP A 110 18.60 10.20 3.70
N ALA A 111 18.26 11.44 4.04
CA ALA A 111 17.61 12.37 3.11
C ALA A 111 18.56 12.78 1.96
N GLU A 112 19.83 13.06 2.28
CA GLU A 112 20.88 13.30 1.29
C GLU A 112 21.07 12.07 0.39
N TYR A 113 21.13 10.87 0.98
CA TYR A 113 21.24 9.63 0.20
C TYR A 113 20.06 9.46 -0.77
N VAL A 114 18.82 9.66 -0.30
CA VAL A 114 17.60 9.60 -1.14
C VAL A 114 17.72 10.59 -2.30
N HIS A 115 18.20 11.80 -2.05
CA HIS A 115 18.44 12.81 -3.08
C HIS A 115 19.52 12.38 -4.08
N ASP A 116 20.64 11.83 -3.62
CA ASP A 116 21.79 11.44 -4.44
C ASP A 116 21.47 10.29 -5.40
N VAL A 117 20.69 9.30 -4.95
CA VAL A 117 20.18 8.24 -5.83
C VAL A 117 19.03 8.71 -6.73
N GLY A 118 18.63 9.97 -6.59
CA GLY A 118 17.54 10.58 -7.33
C GLY A 118 16.17 10.03 -6.97
N ALA A 119 16.00 9.38 -5.82
CA ALA A 119 14.68 8.97 -5.35
C ALA A 119 13.92 10.23 -4.91
N GLU A 120 12.79 10.53 -5.57
CA GLU A 120 12.08 11.80 -5.41
C GLU A 120 10.70 11.57 -4.73
N PRO A 121 10.61 11.57 -3.39
CA PRO A 121 9.32 11.44 -2.68
C PRO A 121 8.30 12.51 -3.06
N GLU A 122 8.79 13.69 -3.47
CA GLU A 122 7.95 14.82 -3.88
C GLU A 122 7.08 14.52 -5.10
N ARG A 123 7.49 13.58 -5.97
CA ARG A 123 6.63 13.13 -7.08
C ARG A 123 5.43 12.35 -6.56
N ILE A 124 5.66 11.45 -5.61
CA ILE A 124 4.60 10.68 -4.93
C ILE A 124 3.67 11.63 -4.18
N ARG A 125 4.23 12.62 -3.46
CA ARG A 125 3.47 13.67 -2.79
C ARG A 125 2.59 14.44 -3.77
N SER A 126 3.15 14.92 -4.88
CA SER A 126 2.41 15.70 -5.89
C SER A 126 1.26 14.92 -6.52
N VAL A 127 1.48 13.63 -6.81
CA VAL A 127 0.41 12.74 -7.28
C VAL A 127 -0.69 12.66 -6.22
N PHE A 128 -0.34 12.41 -4.96
CA PHE A 128 -1.33 12.27 -3.88
C PHE A 128 -2.07 13.57 -3.54
N GLU A 129 -1.39 14.71 -3.62
CA GLU A 129 -1.97 16.05 -3.48
C GLU A 129 -3.01 16.34 -4.56
N THR A 130 -2.74 15.93 -5.80
CA THR A 130 -3.68 16.07 -6.91
C THR A 130 -4.96 15.27 -6.67
N GLU A 131 -4.86 14.17 -5.92
CA GLU A 131 -5.99 13.37 -5.47
C GLU A 131 -6.73 13.98 -4.26
N GLY A 132 -6.23 15.08 -3.70
CA GLY A 132 -6.80 15.70 -2.50
C GLY A 132 -6.55 14.87 -1.23
N TRP A 133 -5.45 14.12 -1.18
CA TRP A 133 -5.06 13.27 -0.05
C TRP A 133 -6.01 12.08 0.22
N ALA A 134 -6.83 11.72 -0.76
CA ALA A 134 -7.74 10.57 -0.67
C ALA A 134 -8.00 9.96 -2.06
N PHE A 135 -8.20 8.65 -2.12
CA PHE A 135 -8.57 7.99 -3.36
C PHE A 135 -10.08 7.76 -3.42
N GLU A 136 -10.78 8.66 -4.12
CA GLU A 136 -12.22 8.53 -4.32
C GLU A 136 -12.54 7.75 -5.59
N ARG A 137 -13.41 6.74 -5.46
CA ARG A 137 -13.98 6.05 -6.62
C ARG A 137 -14.96 6.92 -7.41
N ARG A 138 -15.62 7.88 -6.75
CA ARG A 138 -16.49 8.84 -7.43
C ARG A 138 -15.64 9.80 -8.23
N ARG A 139 -15.85 9.80 -9.54
CA ARG A 139 -15.15 10.70 -10.46
C ARG A 139 -15.75 12.09 -10.36
N GLN A 140 -14.93 13.10 -10.05
CA GLN A 140 -15.33 14.49 -10.20
C GLN A 140 -15.22 14.93 -11.67
N PRO A 141 -16.01 15.93 -12.12
CA PRO A 141 -15.92 16.43 -13.49
C PRO A 141 -14.49 16.85 -13.85
N GLY A 142 -13.95 16.34 -14.96
CA GLY A 142 -12.59 16.64 -15.41
C GLY A 142 -11.48 15.76 -14.81
N GLN A 143 -11.74 14.94 -13.78
CA GLN A 143 -10.75 14.00 -13.25
C GLN A 143 -10.48 12.85 -14.23
N ARG A 144 -9.24 12.34 -14.20
CA ARG A 144 -8.89 11.09 -14.88
C ARG A 144 -9.60 9.90 -14.22
N PRO A 145 -9.79 8.78 -14.94
CA PRO A 145 -10.26 7.53 -14.34
C PRO A 145 -9.44 7.15 -13.09
N LEU A 146 -10.09 6.61 -12.05
CA LEU A 146 -9.40 6.16 -10.83
C LEU A 146 -8.25 5.19 -11.16
N GLN A 147 -8.45 4.30 -12.12
CA GLN A 147 -7.43 3.37 -12.59
C GLN A 147 -6.15 4.11 -13.02
N ASP A 148 -6.26 5.14 -13.85
CA ASP A 148 -5.10 5.87 -14.37
C ASP A 148 -4.39 6.67 -13.26
N ARG A 149 -5.15 7.17 -12.29
CA ARG A 149 -4.64 7.90 -11.13
C ARG A 149 -3.86 6.97 -10.20
N LEU A 150 -4.43 5.82 -9.85
CA LEU A 150 -3.75 4.79 -9.06
C LEU A 150 -2.53 4.21 -9.80
N GLN A 151 -2.63 4.06 -11.13
CA GLN A 151 -1.50 3.61 -11.94
C GLN A 151 -0.32 4.57 -11.80
N ALA A 152 -0.55 5.88 -11.95
CA ALA A 152 0.50 6.88 -11.82
C ALA A 152 1.20 6.80 -10.45
N LEU A 153 0.42 6.63 -9.38
CA LEU A 153 0.98 6.47 -8.04
C LEU A 153 1.82 5.19 -7.90
N VAL A 154 1.32 4.06 -8.39
CA VAL A 154 2.04 2.77 -8.37
C VAL A 154 3.36 2.88 -9.13
N ASP A 155 3.38 3.58 -10.26
CA ASP A 155 4.58 3.77 -11.07
C ASP A 155 5.62 4.66 -10.36
N GLU A 156 5.18 5.71 -9.66
CA GLU A 156 6.08 6.55 -8.85
C GLU A 156 6.62 5.80 -7.63
N LEU A 157 5.78 5.01 -6.92
CA LEU A 157 6.23 4.14 -5.82
C LEU A 157 7.26 3.11 -6.29
N ARG A 158 7.02 2.49 -7.46
CA ARG A 158 7.98 1.56 -8.07
C ARG A 158 9.29 2.25 -8.42
N SER A 159 9.22 3.42 -9.05
CA SER A 159 10.41 4.20 -9.41
C SER A 159 11.23 4.58 -8.18
N PHE A 160 10.58 4.95 -7.08
CA PHE A 160 11.24 5.22 -5.80
C PHE A 160 11.91 3.97 -5.24
N GLU A 161 11.21 2.83 -5.21
CA GLU A 161 11.71 1.53 -4.77
C GLU A 161 12.95 1.08 -5.57
N GLU A 162 12.93 1.24 -6.89
CA GLU A 162 14.01 0.84 -7.79
C GLU A 162 15.27 1.71 -7.63
N ARG A 163 15.08 3.04 -7.45
CA ARG A 163 16.21 3.97 -7.25
C ARG A 163 16.95 3.68 -5.95
N LEU A 164 16.24 3.38 -4.87
CA LEU A 164 16.87 3.02 -3.59
C LEU A 164 17.52 1.62 -3.58
N GLN A 165 17.16 0.74 -4.52
CA GLN A 165 17.82 -0.55 -4.65
C GLN A 165 19.12 -0.48 -5.45
N THR A 166 19.36 0.62 -6.17
CA THR A 166 20.56 0.79 -7.00
C THR A 166 21.61 1.57 -6.20
N PRO A 167 22.77 0.97 -5.88
CA PRO A 167 23.83 1.68 -5.18
C PRO A 167 24.27 2.91 -5.99
N PRO A 168 24.62 4.03 -5.34
CA PRO A 168 25.13 5.20 -6.04
C PRO A 168 26.37 4.84 -6.84
N ASN A 169 26.44 5.33 -8.08
CA ASN A 169 27.56 5.09 -8.97
C ASN A 169 28.83 5.75 -8.38
N PRO A 170 29.91 5.00 -8.07
CA PRO A 170 31.12 5.56 -7.45
C PRO A 170 31.90 6.54 -8.34
N TYR A 171 31.48 6.73 -9.60
CA TYR A 171 32.13 7.62 -10.57
C TYR A 171 31.35 8.92 -10.86
N ARG A 172 30.39 9.28 -10.01
CA ARG A 172 29.67 10.56 -10.09
C ARG A 172 30.17 11.55 -9.05
#